data_AF-A0A967H3S9-F1
#
_entry.id   AF-A0A967H3S9-F1
#
_cell.length_a   1.000
_cell.length_b   1.000
_cell.length_c   1.000
_cell.angle_alpha   90.00
_cell.angle_beta   90.00
_cell.angle_gamma   90.00
#
_symmetry.space_group_name_H-M   'P 1'
#
loop_
_entity.id
_entity.type
_entity.pdbx_description
1 polymer ?
#
loop_
_entity_poly.entity_id
_entity_poly.type
_entity_poly.pdbx_seq_one_letter_code
_entity_poly.pdbx_strand_id
1 'polypeptide(L)'
;INEPFFQGHFPEHPIMPGVLILEAMAQVGGVYAILANEVGENQVPYFVGIDKAKFRKPVLPGDVMQLSLELQKVRRGIYYFIGKATIEGKLV
;
A
#
# COMPACT_ATOMS: atom_id res chain seq x y z
N ILE A 1 11.66 13.48 -12.23
CA ILE A 1 11.51 12.77 -10.94
C ILE A 1 10.90 13.78 -9.99
N ASN A 2 9.60 13.65 -9.69
CA ASN A 2 8.83 14.71 -9.03
C ASN A 2 8.30 14.30 -7.64
N GLU A 3 8.57 13.07 -7.20
CA GLU A 3 8.22 12.62 -5.85
C GLU A 3 9.44 12.78 -4.92
N PRO A 4 9.26 13.36 -3.71
CA PRO A 4 10.38 13.79 -2.86
C PRO A 4 11.25 12.64 -2.37
N PHE A 5 10.68 11.44 -2.15
CA PHE A 5 11.42 10.30 -1.63
C PHE A 5 12.48 9.77 -2.61
N PHE A 6 12.34 10.00 -3.91
CA PHE A 6 13.34 9.57 -4.89
C PHE A 6 14.67 10.33 -4.80
N GLN A 7 14.67 11.55 -4.21
CA GLN A 7 15.90 12.31 -4.00
C GLN A 7 16.84 11.61 -3.02
N GLY A 8 16.29 10.84 -2.07
CA GLY A 8 17.02 10.14 -1.03
C GLY A 8 17.07 8.62 -1.19
N HIS A 9 16.30 8.02 -2.09
CA HIS A 9 16.18 6.57 -2.21
C HIS A 9 16.25 6.11 -3.67
N PHE A 10 17.44 5.99 -4.25
CA PHE A 10 18.74 6.49 -3.76
C PHE A 10 19.27 7.55 -4.72
N PRO A 11 20.19 8.44 -4.31
CA PRO A 11 20.86 9.34 -5.23
C PRO A 11 21.40 8.56 -6.45
N GLU A 12 21.12 9.06 -7.66
CA GLU A 12 21.48 8.43 -8.95
C GLU A 12 20.85 7.04 -9.24
N HIS A 13 20.07 6.49 -8.31
CA HIS A 13 19.39 5.19 -8.45
C HIS A 13 18.00 5.20 -7.80
N PRO A 14 17.02 5.92 -8.40
CA PRO A 14 15.71 6.12 -7.80
C PRO A 14 14.90 4.82 -7.78
N ILE A 15 14.49 4.40 -6.59
CA ILE A 15 13.63 3.24 -6.33
C ILE A 15 12.54 3.69 -5.35
N MET A 16 11.29 3.32 -5.58
CA MET A 16 10.24 3.57 -4.60
C MET A 16 10.52 2.73 -3.35
N PRO A 17 10.59 3.33 -2.14
CA PRO A 17 10.76 2.57 -0.92
C PRO A 17 9.64 1.54 -0.74
N GLY A 18 9.98 0.27 -0.52
CA GLY A 18 8.99 -0.80 -0.35
C GLY A 18 7.98 -0.54 0.77
N VAL A 19 8.39 0.19 1.81
CA VAL A 19 7.48 0.62 2.89
C VAL A 19 6.38 1.57 2.41
N LEU A 20 6.63 2.38 1.38
CA LEU A 20 5.59 3.24 0.79
C LEU A 20 4.60 2.44 -0.06
N ILE A 21 5.00 1.29 -0.60
CA ILE A 21 4.09 0.35 -1.27
C ILE A 21 3.13 -0.27 -0.24
N LEU A 22 3.64 -0.64 0.94
CA LEU A 22 2.81 -1.12 2.05
C LEU A 22 1.87 -0.03 2.57
N GLU A 23 2.36 1.19 2.73
CA GLU A 23 1.55 2.35 3.13
C GLU A 23 0.44 2.65 2.11
N ALA A 24 0.77 2.63 0.81
CA ALA A 24 -0.22 2.82 -0.24
C ALA A 24 -1.30 1.72 -0.20
N MET A 25 -0.93 0.46 0.06
CA MET A 25 -1.91 -0.62 0.28
C MET A 25 -2.77 -0.37 1.53
N ALA A 26 -2.17 0.08 2.65
CA ALA A 26 -2.93 0.42 3.86
C ALA A 26 -3.96 1.52 3.59
N GLN A 27 -3.59 2.54 2.80
CA GLN A 27 -4.50 3.61 2.39
C GLN A 27 -5.64 3.13 1.51
N VAL A 28 -5.42 2.16 0.61
CA VAL A 28 -6.52 1.51 -0.13
C VAL A 28 -7.49 0.81 0.84
N GLY A 29 -6.98 0.17 1.89
CA GLY A 29 -7.82 -0.37 2.98
C GLY A 29 -8.60 0.71 3.72
N GLY A 30 -8.00 1.88 3.94
CA GLY A 30 -8.66 3.06 4.51
C GLY A 30 -9.80 3.58 3.62
N VAL A 31 -9.58 3.66 2.30
CA VAL A 31 -10.64 4.02 1.33
C VAL A 31 -11.79 3.02 1.38
N TYR A 32 -11.49 1.72 1.43
CA TYR A 32 -12.53 0.70 1.63
C TYR A 32 -13.33 0.97 2.91
N ALA A 33 -12.66 1.26 4.03
CA ALA A 33 -13.33 1.48 5.31
C ALA A 33 -14.24 2.72 5.30
N ILE A 34 -13.84 3.79 4.61
CA ILE A 34 -14.68 4.98 4.40
C ILE A 34 -15.91 4.62 3.55
N LEU A 35 -15.71 3.94 2.41
CA LEU A 35 -16.79 3.56 1.50
C LEU A 35 -17.77 2.55 2.12
N ALA A 36 -17.30 1.71 3.02
CA ALA A 36 -18.10 0.76 3.78
C ALA A 36 -18.84 1.40 4.97
N ASN A 37 -18.67 2.71 5.22
CA ASN A 37 -19.17 3.44 6.40
C ASN A 37 -18.68 2.85 7.74
N GLU A 38 -17.47 2.28 7.75
CA GLU A 38 -16.83 1.70 8.93
C GLU A 38 -15.99 2.73 9.71
N VAL A 39 -15.77 3.91 9.13
CA VAL A 39 -15.04 5.03 9.70
C VAL A 39 -15.93 6.27 9.66
N GLY A 40 -16.28 6.80 10.82
CA GLY A 40 -17.03 8.07 10.93
C GLY A 40 -16.17 9.31 10.63
N GLU A 41 -16.81 10.48 10.48
CA GLU A 41 -16.16 11.76 10.10
C GLU A 41 -14.97 12.18 10.99
N ASN A 42 -14.90 11.69 12.24
CA ASN A 42 -13.84 12.01 13.20
C ASN A 42 -12.99 10.79 13.61
N GLN A 43 -13.04 9.71 12.81
CA GLN A 43 -12.25 8.51 13.06
C GLN A 43 -11.13 8.39 12.04
N VAL A 44 -9.97 7.91 12.49
CA VAL A 44 -8.82 7.63 11.64
C VAL A 44 -8.52 6.13 11.72
N PRO A 45 -8.49 5.42 10.57
CA PRO A 45 -8.08 4.02 10.56
C PRO A 45 -6.59 3.92 10.87
N TYR A 46 -6.23 3.02 11.77
CA TYR A 46 -4.83 2.77 12.12
C TYR A 46 -4.32 1.52 11.42
N PHE A 47 -3.14 1.62 10.80
CA PHE A 47 -2.45 0.47 10.24
C PHE A 47 -1.68 -0.27 11.34
N VAL A 48 -2.26 -1.36 11.85
CA VAL A 48 -1.81 -2.01 13.10
C VAL A 48 -0.84 -3.18 12.91
N GLY A 49 -0.66 -3.68 11.69
CA GLY A 49 0.22 -4.83 11.48
C GLY A 49 0.33 -5.28 10.03
N ILE A 50 1.45 -5.94 9.74
CA ILE A 50 1.79 -6.52 8.45
C ILE A 50 2.20 -7.98 8.69
N ASP A 51 1.68 -8.90 7.89
CA ASP A 51 2.12 -10.30 7.88
C ASP A 51 2.58 -10.68 6.46
N LYS A 52 3.66 -11.47 6.36
CA LYS A 52 4.17 -12.07 5.11
C LYS A 52 4.42 -11.08 3.95
N ALA A 53 4.86 -9.85 4.25
CA ALA A 53 5.31 -8.92 3.20
C ALA A 53 6.48 -9.50 2.41
N LYS A 54 6.40 -9.44 1.08
CA LYS A 54 7.45 -9.88 0.15
C LYS A 54 7.57 -8.89 -0.99
N PHE A 55 8.76 -8.34 -1.17
CA PHE A 55 9.12 -7.48 -2.30
C PHE A 55 9.85 -8.32 -3.33
N ARG A 56 9.33 -8.37 -4.54
CA ARG A 56 9.81 -9.23 -5.63
C ARG A 56 10.63 -8.45 -6.64
N LYS A 57 10.27 -7.19 -6.92
CA LYS A 57 10.96 -6.33 -7.88
C LYS A 57 10.96 -4.88 -7.42
N PRO A 58 12.01 -4.10 -7.73
CA PRO A 58 11.99 -2.67 -7.48
C PRO A 58 10.92 -1.99 -8.34
N VAL A 59 10.29 -0.96 -7.78
CA VAL A 59 9.38 -0.06 -8.47
C VAL A 59 10.15 1.23 -8.77
N LEU A 60 10.09 1.70 -10.01
CA LEU A 60 10.90 2.80 -10.54
C LEU A 60 10.03 3.99 -10.96
N PRO A 61 10.62 5.20 -11.09
CA PRO A 61 9.91 6.33 -11.68
C PRO A 61 9.35 6.00 -13.07
N GLY A 62 8.06 6.27 -13.27
CA GLY A 62 7.35 5.97 -14.53
C GLY A 62 6.54 4.67 -14.50
N ASP A 63 6.78 3.79 -13.53
CA ASP A 63 5.95 2.61 -13.33
C ASP A 63 4.53 3.00 -12.90
N VAL A 64 3.53 2.29 -13.44
CA VAL A 64 2.14 2.39 -12.99
C VAL A 64 1.83 1.20 -12.11
N MET A 65 1.92 1.40 -10.81
CA MET A 65 1.63 0.37 -9.81
C MET A 65 0.11 0.25 -9.58
N GLN A 66 -0.41 -0.95 -9.81
CA GLN A 66 -1.79 -1.31 -9.50
C GLN A 66 -1.84 -2.05 -8.17
N LEU A 67 -2.68 -1.55 -7.25
CA LEU A 67 -2.89 -2.12 -5.93
C LEU A 67 -4.24 -2.82 -5.88
N SER A 68 -4.25 -4.07 -5.43
CA SER A 68 -5.48 -4.84 -5.21
C SER A 68 -5.49 -5.38 -3.79
N LEU A 69 -6.56 -5.15 -3.06
CA LEU A 69 -6.78 -5.68 -1.72
C LEU A 69 -8.03 -6.56 -1.71
N GLU A 70 -7.92 -7.71 -1.06
CA GLU A 70 -9.02 -8.64 -0.84
C GLU A 70 -9.29 -8.76 0.66
N LEU A 71 -10.47 -8.35 1.11
CA LEU A 71 -10.87 -8.50 2.52
C LEU A 71 -11.03 -9.98 2.85
N GLN A 72 -10.25 -10.47 3.81
CA GLN A 72 -10.30 -11.86 4.25
C GLN A 72 -11.24 -12.06 5.43
N LYS A 73 -11.14 -11.18 6.43
CA LYS A 73 -11.94 -11.26 7.65
C LYS A 73 -11.93 -9.94 8.40
N VAL A 74 -12.92 -9.79 9.27
CA VAL A 74 -13.00 -8.72 10.26
C VAL A 74 -13.05 -9.36 11.65
N ARG A 75 -12.19 -8.92 12.57
CA ARG A 75 -12.17 -9.43 13.95
C ARG A 75 -11.91 -8.31 14.93
N ARG A 76 -12.86 -8.06 15.84
CA ARG A 76 -12.74 -7.04 16.90
C ARG A 76 -12.38 -5.64 16.33
N GLY A 77 -13.04 -5.24 15.23
CA GLY A 77 -12.77 -3.96 14.56
C GLY A 77 -11.48 -3.92 13.72
N ILE A 78 -10.73 -5.03 13.64
CA ILE A 78 -9.54 -5.13 12.78
C ILE A 78 -9.91 -5.80 11.47
N TYR A 79 -9.61 -5.11 10.37
CA TYR A 79 -9.82 -5.55 9.00
C TYR A 79 -8.54 -6.19 8.46
N TYR A 80 -8.65 -7.44 7.98
CA TYR A 80 -7.53 -8.19 7.45
C TYR A 80 -7.64 -8.28 5.94
N PHE A 81 -6.67 -7.73 5.23
CA PHE A 81 -6.61 -7.77 3.77
C PHE A 81 -5.44 -8.62 3.29
N ILE A 82 -5.63 -9.31 2.16
CA ILE A 82 -4.51 -9.77 1.34
C ILE A 82 -4.28 -8.71 0.26
N GLY A 83 -3.10 -8.08 0.30
CA GLY A 83 -2.69 -7.07 -0.66
C GLY A 83 -1.75 -7.63 -1.73
N LYS A 84 -1.87 -7.11 -2.96
CA LYS A 84 -0.91 -7.33 -4.05
C LYS A 84 -0.65 -6.01 -4.75
N ALA A 85 0.61 -5.79 -5.11
CA ALA A 85 1.05 -4.73 -6.01
C ALA A 85 1.51 -5.37 -7.33
N THR A 86 1.11 -4.78 -8.45
CA THR A 86 1.54 -5.24 -9.79
C THR A 86 1.92 -4.07 -10.68
N ILE A 87 2.85 -4.32 -11.61
CA ILE A 87 3.20 -3.43 -12.72
C ILE A 87 3.08 -4.24 -13.99
N GLU A 88 2.27 -3.79 -14.94
CA GLU A 88 1.97 -4.53 -16.18
C GLU A 88 1.57 -6.00 -15.90
N GLY A 89 0.77 -6.22 -14.86
CA GLY A 89 0.31 -7.55 -14.43
C GLY A 89 1.36 -8.42 -13.73
N LYS A 90 2.59 -7.95 -13.56
CA LYS A 90 3.65 -8.69 -12.84
C LYS A 90 3.70 -8.27 -11.38
N LEU A 91 3.72 -9.25 -10.47
CA LEU A 91 3.86 -8.99 -9.04
C LEU A 91 5.22 -8.33 -8.73
N VAL A 92 5.18 -7.26 -7.94
CA VAL A 92 6.35 -6.51 -7.46
C VAL A 92 6.47 -6.55 -5.95
#